data_AF-A0A939QUL0-F1
#
_entry.id   AF-A0A939QUL0-F1
#
_cell.length_a   1.000
_cell.length_b   1.000
_cell.length_c   1.000
_cell.angle_alpha   90.00
_cell.angle_beta   90.00
_cell.angle_gamma   90.00
#
_symmetry.space_group_name_H-M   'P 1'
#
loop_
_entity.id
_entity.type
_entity.pdbx_description
1 polymer ?
#
loop_
_entity_poly.entity_id
_entity_poly.type
_entity_poly.pdbx_seq_one_letter_code
_entity_poly.pdbx_strand_id
1 'polypeptide(L)'
;MQIVGTQVHEEMGGRRLTVEFVAEGGDVISVQLTRGESDDVNRNNAVEKAKVMLLHAASFDEAESNGQRVQEELSARRAGDDQELESQLDEGLEDTFPASDPVSASYSSTAGAKH
;
A
#
# COMPACT_ATOMS: atom_id res chain seq x y z
N MET A 1 -18.98 -9.17 -11.15
CA MET A 1 -19.36 -9.42 -9.75
C MET A 1 -20.86 -9.28 -9.60
N GLN A 2 -21.56 -10.30 -9.10
CA GLN A 2 -22.98 -10.23 -8.75
C GLN A 2 -23.13 -10.49 -7.24
N ILE A 3 -23.83 -9.59 -6.55
CA ILE A 3 -24.11 -9.72 -5.12
C ILE A 3 -25.32 -10.63 -4.93
N VAL A 4 -25.16 -11.69 -4.14
CA VAL A 4 -26.19 -12.69 -3.84
C VAL A 4 -26.76 -12.55 -2.43
N GLY A 5 -26.08 -11.82 -1.55
CA GLY A 5 -26.53 -11.59 -0.17
C GLY A 5 -26.10 -10.22 0.37
N THR A 6 -26.91 -9.67 1.27
CA THR A 6 -26.58 -8.45 2.02
C THR A 6 -27.05 -8.59 3.47
N GLN A 7 -26.15 -8.34 4.43
CA GLN A 7 -26.44 -8.40 5.85
C GLN A 7 -26.02 -7.11 6.55
N VAL A 8 -26.75 -6.71 7.60
CA VAL A 8 -26.46 -5.51 8.38
C VAL A 8 -26.35 -5.87 9.85
N HIS A 9 -25.15 -5.70 10.39
CA HIS A 9 -24.83 -5.93 11.80
C HIS A 9 -24.71 -4.59 12.52
N GLU A 10 -25.36 -4.48 13.67
CA GLU A 10 -25.21 -3.34 14.58
C GLU A 10 -24.25 -3.74 15.70
N GLU A 11 -23.19 -2.97 15.88
CA GLU A 11 -22.18 -3.18 16.91
C GLU A 11 -22.19 -2.01 17.90
N MET A 12 -21.75 -2.27 19.13
CA MET A 12 -21.62 -1.27 20.20
C MET A 12 -22.89 -0.42 20.41
N GLY A 13 -24.06 -1.07 20.46
CA GLY A 13 -25.34 -0.38 20.71
C GLY A 13 -25.79 0.55 19.57
N GLY A 14 -25.38 0.27 18.32
CA GLY A 14 -25.75 1.05 17.14
C GLY A 14 -24.84 2.23 16.84
N ARG A 15 -23.71 2.36 17.56
CA ARG A 15 -22.65 3.35 17.28
C ARG A 15 -21.91 3.01 15.97
N ARG A 16 -21.80 1.72 15.66
CA ARG A 16 -21.14 1.20 14.45
C ARG A 16 -22.09 0.23 13.75
N LEU A 17 -22.19 0.36 12.44
CA LEU A 17 -22.94 -0.54 11.59
C LEU A 17 -22.00 -1.15 10.56
N THR A 18 -22.07 -2.47 10.39
CA THR A 18 -21.30 -3.20 9.40
C THR A 18 -22.27 -3.76 8.37
N VAL A 19 -22.05 -3.42 7.10
CA VAL A 19 -22.82 -3.96 5.96
C VAL A 19 -21.94 -4.94 5.21
N GLU A 20 -22.37 -6.20 5.14
CA GLU A 20 -21.67 -7.24 4.41
C GLU A 20 -22.38 -7.55 3.10
N PHE A 21 -21.63 -7.52 2.00
CA PHE A 21 -22.07 -7.94 0.67
C PHE A 21 -21.36 -9.24 0.31
N VAL A 22 -22.15 -10.27 0.00
CA VAL A 22 -21.63 -11.59 -0.40
C VAL A 22 -21.86 -11.75 -1.90
N ALA A 23 -20.80 -12.02 -2.64
CA ALA A 23 -20.85 -12.29 -4.08
C ALA A 23 -21.03 -13.78 -4.37
N GLU A 24 -21.53 -14.08 -5.57
CA GLU A 24 -21.76 -15.47 -6.03
C GLU A 24 -20.48 -16.33 -6.01
N GLY A 25 -19.31 -15.71 -6.21
CA GLY A 25 -18.01 -16.38 -6.17
C GLY A 25 -17.48 -16.67 -4.76
N GLY A 26 -18.23 -16.31 -3.71
CA GLY A 26 -17.79 -16.44 -2.31
C GLY A 26 -17.01 -15.23 -1.78
N ASP A 27 -16.68 -14.25 -2.64
CA ASP A 27 -16.06 -13.00 -2.21
C ASP A 27 -17.00 -12.22 -1.28
N VAL A 28 -16.44 -11.66 -0.20
CA VAL A 28 -17.19 -10.86 0.77
C VAL A 28 -16.58 -9.48 0.89
N ILE A 29 -17.42 -8.45 0.78
CA ILE A 29 -17.05 -7.06 1.04
C ILE A 29 -17.76 -6.61 2.30
N SER A 30 -16.99 -6.18 3.30
CA SER A 30 -17.51 -5.62 4.54
C SER A 30 -17.27 -4.12 4.58
N VAL A 31 -18.34 -3.35 4.68
CA VAL A 31 -18.30 -1.89 4.79
C VAL A 31 -18.70 -1.48 6.18
N GLN A 32 -17.80 -0.79 6.86
CA GLN A 32 -18.01 -0.33 8.22
C GLN A 32 -18.37 1.15 8.25
N LEU A 33 -19.52 1.45 8.83
CA LEU A 33 -20.06 2.79 8.98
C LEU A 33 -20.07 3.17 10.46
N THR A 34 -19.43 4.27 10.81
CA THR A 34 -19.52 4.87 12.14
C THR A 34 -20.58 5.96 12.13
N ARG A 35 -21.45 5.99 13.15
CA ARG A 35 -22.41 7.09 13.30
C ARG A 35 -21.65 8.38 13.65
N GLY A 36 -21.62 9.32 12.71
CA GLY A 36 -21.09 10.68 12.88
C GLY A 36 -22.10 11.61 13.54
N GLU A 37 -21.71 12.86 13.75
CA GLU A 37 -22.55 13.89 14.41
C GLU A 37 -23.65 14.44 13.49
N SER A 38 -23.39 14.49 12.18
CA SER A 38 -24.28 15.12 11.19
C SER A 38 -25.11 14.14 10.36
N ASP A 39 -24.79 12.85 10.43
CA ASP A 39 -25.32 11.85 9.51
C ASP A 39 -25.68 10.57 10.28
N ASP A 40 -26.96 10.47 10.65
CA ASP A 40 -27.50 9.37 11.42
C ASP A 40 -27.55 8.09 10.58
N VAL A 41 -26.45 7.35 10.57
CA VAL A 41 -26.42 5.98 10.03
C VAL A 41 -27.30 5.08 10.90
N ASN A 42 -28.24 4.40 10.27
CA ASN A 42 -29.16 3.44 10.88
C ASN A 42 -29.44 2.27 9.91
N ARG A 43 -30.08 1.20 10.38
CA ARG A 43 -30.37 0.01 9.56
C ARG A 43 -31.11 0.30 8.26
N ASN A 44 -31.97 1.31 8.22
CA ASN A 44 -32.77 1.63 7.04
C ASN A 44 -31.94 2.30 5.93
N ASN A 45 -30.89 3.04 6.29
CA ASN A 45 -30.04 3.77 5.34
C ASN A 45 -28.61 3.21 5.20
N ALA A 46 -28.22 2.24 6.04
CA ALA A 46 -26.87 1.69 6.06
C ALA A 46 -26.45 1.08 4.71
N VAL A 47 -27.35 0.35 4.06
CA VAL A 47 -27.06 -0.29 2.77
C VAL A 47 -26.81 0.73 1.67
N GLU A 48 -27.62 1.80 1.62
CA GLU A 48 -27.46 2.88 0.65
C GLU A 48 -26.15 3.63 0.88
N LYS A 49 -25.85 3.99 2.12
CA LYS A 49 -24.59 4.64 2.50
C LYS A 49 -23.36 3.79 2.19
N ALA A 50 -23.43 2.49 2.45
CA ALA A 50 -22.35 1.57 2.14
C ALA A 50 -22.08 1.50 0.63
N LYS A 51 -23.11 1.53 -0.22
CA LYS A 51 -22.96 1.59 -1.68
C LYS A 51 -22.30 2.90 -2.13
N VAL A 52 -22.72 4.03 -1.58
CA VAL A 52 -22.11 5.34 -1.87
C VAL A 52 -20.63 5.34 -1.46
N MET A 53 -20.31 4.78 -0.30
CA MET A 53 -18.92 4.68 0.17
C MET A 53 -18.08 3.78 -0.73
N LEU A 54 -18.62 2.67 -1.23
CA LEU A 54 -17.94 1.81 -2.20
C LEU A 54 -17.73 2.50 -3.56
N LEU A 55 -18.72 3.28 -4.04
CA LEU A 55 -18.55 4.08 -5.25
C LEU A 55 -17.44 5.13 -5.09
N HIS A 56 -17.42 5.81 -3.94
CA HIS A 56 -16.37 6.76 -3.62
C HIS A 56 -15.00 6.06 -3.53
N ALA A 57 -14.95 4.89 -2.89
CA ALA A 57 -13.75 4.06 -2.81
C ALA A 57 -13.19 3.71 -4.20
N ALA A 58 -14.07 3.35 -5.14
CA ALA A 58 -13.70 3.05 -6.51
C ALA A 58 -13.22 4.29 -7.29
N SER A 59 -13.70 5.49 -6.94
CA SER A 59 -13.32 6.74 -7.62
C SER A 59 -11.97 7.33 -7.17
N PHE A 60 -11.42 6.92 -6.03
CA PHE A 60 -10.11 7.44 -5.57
C PHE A 60 -8.95 7.07 -6.50
N ASP A 61 -9.10 6.03 -7.32
CA ASP A 61 -8.08 5.62 -8.30
C ASP A 61 -7.90 6.63 -9.45
N GLU A 62 -8.92 7.46 -9.73
CA GLU A 62 -8.83 8.50 -10.78
C GLU A 62 -8.21 9.82 -10.26
N ALA A 63 -8.23 10.06 -8.94
CA ALA A 63 -7.65 11.24 -8.33
C ALA A 63 -6.16 11.07 -7.95
N GLU A 64 -5.71 9.84 -7.70
CA GLU A 64 -4.29 9.50 -7.50
C GLU A 64 -3.49 9.45 -8.83
N SER A 65 -4.15 9.61 -9.98
CA SER A 65 -3.46 9.92 -11.25
C SER A 65 -2.89 11.35 -11.29
N ASN A 66 -3.15 12.20 -10.28
CA ASN A 66 -2.77 13.61 -10.34
C ASN A 66 -2.10 14.18 -9.08
N GLY A 67 -1.53 13.36 -8.18
CA GLY A 67 -1.06 13.95 -6.92
C GLY A 67 0.03 13.28 -6.10
N GLN A 68 0.21 11.96 -6.10
CA GLN A 68 1.27 11.37 -5.29
C GLN A 68 1.73 10.04 -5.87
N ARG A 69 2.56 10.12 -6.91
CA ARG A 69 3.48 9.05 -7.26
C ARG A 69 4.29 8.71 -6.00
N VAL A 70 3.95 7.61 -5.33
CA VAL A 70 4.97 6.85 -4.62
C VAL A 70 5.91 6.36 -5.72
N GLN A 71 6.94 7.16 -5.95
CA GLN A 71 8.08 6.84 -6.79
C GLN A 71 8.87 5.75 -6.06
N GLU A 72 8.31 4.53 -6.01
CA GLU A 72 9.17 3.38 -6.17
C GLU A 72 9.58 3.42 -7.64
N GLU A 73 10.68 4.12 -7.89
CA GLU A 73 11.48 4.14 -9.11
C GLU A 73 11.16 2.93 -10.00
N LEU A 74 10.24 3.11 -10.93
CA LEU A 74 9.94 2.13 -11.96
C LEU A 74 11.21 2.05 -12.81
N SER A 75 12.07 1.10 -12.49
CA SER A 75 13.36 0.88 -13.14
C SER A 75 13.27 1.13 -14.65
N ALA A 76 14.20 1.93 -15.21
CA ALA A 76 14.28 2.27 -16.64
C ALA A 76 14.12 1.04 -17.57
N ARG A 77 14.48 -0.16 -17.06
CA ARG A 77 14.22 -1.47 -17.68
C ARG A 77 12.77 -1.69 -18.14
N ARG A 78 11.77 -1.14 -17.45
CA ARG A 78 10.34 -1.25 -17.80
C ARG A 78 9.89 -0.19 -18.81
N ALA A 79 10.55 0.98 -18.84
CA ALA A 79 10.22 2.06 -19.76
C ALA A 79 10.82 1.84 -21.16
N GLY A 80 11.83 0.95 -21.29
CA GLY A 80 12.49 0.65 -22.56
C GLY A 80 13.33 1.80 -23.10
N ASP A 81 13.65 2.79 -22.25
CA ASP A 81 14.53 3.88 -22.60
C ASP A 81 15.98 3.48 -22.30
N ASP A 82 16.63 2.93 -23.32
CA ASP A 82 18.00 2.42 -23.22
C ASP A 82 19.00 3.53 -22.87
N GLN A 83 18.76 4.78 -23.28
CA GLN A 83 19.66 5.91 -22.98
C GLN A 83 19.65 6.27 -21.50
N GLU A 84 18.46 6.30 -20.90
CA GLU A 84 18.30 6.56 -19.46
C GLU A 84 18.84 5.39 -18.64
N LEU A 85 18.63 4.15 -19.11
CA LEU A 85 19.18 2.95 -18.49
C LEU A 85 20.72 2.94 -18.49
N GLU A 86 21.36 3.31 -19.61
CA GLU A 86 22.82 3.39 -19.70
C GLU A 86 23.40 4.44 -18.74
N SER A 87 22.75 5.61 -18.62
CA SER A 87 23.17 6.66 -17.69
C SER A 87 23.10 6.22 -16.23
N GLN A 88 22.02 5.53 -15.83
CA GLN A 88 21.85 5.02 -14.47
C GLN A 88 22.85 3.89 -14.14
N LEU A 89 23.22 3.08 -15.14
CA LEU A 89 24.23 2.04 -14.98
C LEU A 89 25.63 2.63 -14.82
N ASP A 90 25.96 3.69 -15.55
CA ASP A 90 27.26 4.36 -15.47
C ASP A 90 27.44 5.04 -14.10
N GLU A 91 26.46 5.82 -13.65
CA GLU A 91 26.48 6.50 -12.34
C GLU A 91 26.63 5.52 -11.17
N GLY A 92 25.96 4.36 -11.22
CA GLY A 92 26.09 3.31 -10.20
C GLY A 92 27.44 2.58 -10.21
N LEU A 93 28.13 2.54 -11.35
CA LEU A 93 29.47 1.97 -11.47
C LEU A 93 30.56 2.96 -11.02
N GLU A 94 30.33 4.27 -11.17
CA GLU A 94 31.27 5.31 -10.72
C GLU A 94 31.54 5.26 -9.21
N ASP A 95 30.53 4.93 -8.38
CA ASP A 95 30.67 4.82 -6.92
C ASP A 95 31.17 3.45 -6.42
N THR A 96 31.25 2.43 -7.29
CA THR A 96 31.59 1.04 -6.90
C THR A 96 33.09 0.72 -7.04
N PHE A 97 33.89 1.60 -7.63
CA PHE A 97 35.33 1.41 -7.74
C PHE A 97 36.11 2.35 -6.81
N PRO A 98 36.48 1.91 -5.59
CA PRO A 98 37.74 2.39 -5.06
C PRO A 98 38.81 1.94 -6.04
N ALA A 99 39.60 2.87 -6.58
CA ALA A 99 40.71 2.59 -7.49
C ALA A 99 41.88 1.82 -6.83
N SER A 100 41.61 0.89 -5.90
CA SER A 100 42.59 0.02 -5.28
C SER A 100 41.87 -1.06 -4.48
N ASP A 101 42.10 -2.32 -4.86
CA ASP A 101 41.80 -3.50 -4.03
C ASP A 101 42.11 -3.22 -2.56
N PRO A 102 41.26 -3.67 -1.61
CA PRO A 102 41.54 -3.49 -0.20
C PRO A 102 42.93 -4.05 0.14
N VAL A 103 43.75 -3.24 0.82
CA VAL A 103 45.08 -3.65 1.26
C VAL A 103 44.90 -4.84 2.21
N SER A 104 45.42 -6.00 1.83
CA SER A 104 45.36 -7.23 2.64
C SER A 104 46.02 -6.98 4.01
N ALA A 105 45.21 -7.00 5.07
CA ALA A 105 45.71 -6.87 6.43
C ALA A 105 46.48 -8.14 6.83
N SER A 106 47.81 -8.05 6.89
CA SER A 106 48.65 -9.05 7.57
C SER A 106 48.51 -8.88 9.10
N TYR A 107 48.37 -10.02 9.77
CA TYR A 107 48.08 -10.23 11.19
C TYR A 107 49.07 -9.59 12.18
N SER A 108 48.58 -9.26 13.37
CA SER A 108 49.36 -9.35 14.62
C SER A 108 48.39 -9.55 15.79
N SER A 109 48.32 -10.78 16.33
CA SER A 109 47.49 -11.10 17.49
C SER A 109 48.22 -10.70 18.77
N THR A 110 47.62 -9.84 19.57
CA THR A 110 48.11 -9.51 20.91
C THR A 110 47.61 -10.55 21.92
N ALA A 111 48.50 -10.99 22.81
CA ALA A 111 48.17 -11.56 24.11
C ALA A 111 49.28 -11.04 25.06
N GLY A 112 49.05 -10.17 26.04
CA GLY A 112 47.89 -9.94 26.86
C GLY A 112 48.15 -10.58 28.21
N ALA A 113 48.51 -9.80 29.24
CA ALA A 113 48.11 -10.02 30.64
C ALA A 113 48.76 -9.01 31.61
N LYS A 114 47.96 -8.01 32.01
CA LYS A 114 47.67 -7.59 33.41
C LYS A 114 48.54 -8.15 34.55
N HIS A 115 49.15 -7.26 35.35
CA HIS A 115 48.76 -6.94 36.74
C HIS A 115 49.48 -5.68 37.25
#